data_AF-A0A4Y7TTQ9-F1
#
_entry.id   AF-A0A4Y7TTQ9-F1
#
_cell.length_a   1.000
_cell.length_b   1.000
_cell.length_c   1.000
_cell.angle_alpha   90.00
_cell.angle_beta   90.00
_cell.angle_gamma   90.00
#
_symmetry.space_group_name_H-M   'P 1'
#
loop_
_entity.id
_entity.type
_entity.pdbx_description
1 polymer ?
#
loop_
_entity_poly.entity_id
_entity_poly.type
_entity_poly.pdbx_seq_one_letter_code
_entity_poly.pdbx_strand_id
1 'polypeptide(L)' 'FVRDDLVAKNQAIIKYIPTDQMIADIMTKPLPHDTHWKFVHAMGLRLGSSGS' A
#
# COMPACT_ATOMS: atom_id res chain seq x y z
N PHE A 1 -6.85 17.46 -9.31
CA PHE A 1 -7.72 16.44 -8.69
C PHE A 1 -7.54 15.13 -9.45
N VAL A 2 -7.09 14.05 -8.80
CA VAL A 2 -6.85 12.74 -9.45
C VAL A 2 -8.12 12.20 -10.12
N ARG A 3 -9.28 12.42 -9.48
CA ARG A 3 -10.60 12.07 -10.05
C ARG A 3 -10.89 12.83 -11.35
N ASP A 4 -10.83 14.15 -11.32
CA ASP A 4 -11.38 14.95 -12.41
C ASP A 4 -10.49 14.98 -13.66
N ASP A 5 -9.18 14.78 -13.53
CA ASP A 5 -8.26 14.81 -14.68
C ASP A 5 -7.91 13.39 -15.17
N LEU A 6 -7.37 12.54 -14.29
CA LEU A 6 -6.81 11.24 -14.69
C LEU A 6 -7.90 10.20 -14.94
N VAL A 7 -8.98 10.20 -14.15
CA VAL A 7 -10.10 9.27 -14.39
C VAL A 7 -10.93 9.72 -15.60
N ALA A 8 -11.19 11.03 -15.75
CA ALA A 8 -11.94 11.55 -16.90
C ALA A 8 -11.21 11.31 -18.24
N LYS A 9 -9.86 11.35 -18.24
CA LYS A 9 -9.02 10.98 -19.39
C LYS A 9 -8.81 9.47 -19.54
N ASN A 10 -9.46 8.64 -18.74
CA ASN A 10 -9.34 7.18 -18.72
C ASN A 10 -7.89 6.68 -18.52
N GLN A 11 -7.07 7.47 -17.81
CA GLN A 11 -5.67 7.15 -17.48
C GLN A 11 -5.55 6.45 -16.11
N ALA A 12 -6.60 6.50 -15.30
CA ALA A 12 -6.66 5.84 -14.00
C ALA A 12 -8.07 5.33 -13.70
N ILE A 13 -8.16 4.27 -12.90
CA ILE A 13 -9.42 3.71 -12.41
C ILE A 13 -9.38 3.74 -10.88
N ILE A 14 -10.48 4.18 -10.26
CA ILE A 14 -10.64 4.13 -8.81
C ILE A 14 -11.39 2.85 -8.45
N LYS A 15 -10.80 2.06 -7.56
CA LYS A 15 -11.43 0.87 -6.98
C LYS A 15 -11.43 1.01 -5.47
N TYR A 16 -12.52 0.55 -4.86
CA TYR A 16 -12.55 0.38 -3.41
C TYR A 16 -11.66 -0.81 -3.03
N ILE A 17 -10.87 -0.64 -1.97
CA ILE A 17 -10.05 -1.69 -1.37
C ILE A 17 -10.41 -1.74 0.12
N PRO A 18 -10.80 -2.90 0.66
CA PRO A 18 -11.00 -3.07 2.09
C PRO A 18 -9.76 -2.69 2.89
N THR A 19 -9.94 -2.13 4.09
CA THR A 19 -8.83 -1.63 4.92
C THR A 19 -7.79 -2.71 5.25
N ASP A 20 -8.22 -3.96 5.47
CA ASP A 20 -7.35 -5.10 5.76
C ASP A 20 -6.54 -5.59 4.54
N GLN A 21 -6.75 -4.95 3.38
CA GLN A 21 -6.06 -5.21 2.12
C GLN A 21 -5.35 -3.98 1.55
N MET A 22 -5.41 -2.83 2.23
CA MET A 22 -4.79 -1.59 1.77
C MET A 22 -3.28 -1.58 2.06
N ILE A 23 -2.49 -2.25 1.21
CA ILE A 23 -1.04 -2.43 1.38
C ILE A 23 -0.29 -1.11 1.63
N ALA A 24 -0.72 -0.01 1.00
CA ALA A 24 -0.13 1.31 1.16
C ALA A 24 -0.16 1.86 2.60
N ASP A 25 -1.02 1.30 3.47
CA ASP A 25 -1.13 1.68 4.87
C ASP A 25 0.18 1.55 5.64
N ILE A 26 1.06 0.63 5.25
CA ILE A 26 2.36 0.44 5.89
C ILE A 26 3.23 1.70 5.89
N MET A 27 3.02 2.59 4.90
CA MET A 27 3.81 3.82 4.73
C MET A 27 3.14 5.05 5.35
N THR A 28 1.89 4.95 5.79
CA THR A 28 1.08 6.12 6.17
C THR A 28 0.56 6.08 7.59
N LYS A 29 0.57 4.91 8.25
CA LYS A 29 0.09 4.77 9.63
C LYS A 29 0.74 3.59 10.38
N PRO A 30 0.73 3.61 11.72
CA PRO A 30 1.08 2.43 12.50
C PRO A 30 0.07 1.30 12.29
N LEU A 31 0.57 0.06 12.23
CA LEU A 31 -0.21 -1.15 11.99
C LEU A 31 0.04 -2.20 13.08
N PRO A 32 -0.95 -3.07 13.38
CA PRO A 32 -0.69 -4.28 14.14
C PRO A 32 0.43 -5.10 13.49
N HIS A 33 1.23 -5.78 14.31
CA HIS A 33 2.41 -6.51 13.87
C HIS A 33 2.14 -7.48 12.71
N ASP A 34 1.06 -8.27 12.80
CA ASP A 34 0.72 -9.26 11.77
C ASP A 34 0.31 -8.60 10.45
N THR A 35 -0.46 -7.51 10.53
CA THR A 35 -0.86 -6.72 9.36
C THR A 35 0.35 -6.03 8.72
N HIS A 36 1.28 -5.53 9.54
CA HIS A 36 2.53 -4.94 9.07
C HIS A 36 3.32 -5.95 8.23
N TRP A 37 3.59 -7.15 8.76
CA TRP A 37 4.36 -8.16 8.02
C TRP A 37 3.65 -8.68 6.77
N LYS A 38 2.32 -8.86 6.83
CA LYS A 38 1.51 -9.17 5.65
C LYS A 38 1.75 -8.16 4.53
N PHE A 39 1.75 -6.87 4.84
CA PHE A 39 1.95 -5.80 3.85
C PHE A 39 3.41 -5.59 3.45
N VAL A 40 4.39 -5.80 4.33
CA VAL A 40 5.83 -5.84 3.99
C VAL A 40 6.06 -6.87 2.87
N HIS A 41 5.54 -8.08 3.06
CA HIS A 41 5.67 -9.15 2.07
C HIS A 41 4.92 -8.85 0.77
N ALA A 42 3.71 -8.29 0.86
CA ALA A 42 2.93 -7.92 -0.33
C ALA A 42 3.60 -6.82 -1.18
N MET A 43 4.36 -5.92 -0.56
CA MET A 43 5.18 -4.92 -1.25
C MET A 43 6.48 -5.48 -1.86
N GLY A 44 6.81 -6.75 -1.59
CA GLY A 44 8.09 -7.34 -1.99
C GLY A 44 9.29 -6.82 -1.20
N LEU A 45 9.06 -6.16 -0.06
CA LEU A 45 10.13 -5.65 0.79
C LEU A 45 10.76 -6.81 1.57
N ARG A 46 12.07 -6.75 1.76
CA ARG A 46 12.85 -7.74 2.52
C ARG A 46 13.53 -7.05 3.68
N LEU A 47 13.64 -7.75 4.80
CA LEU A 47 14.45 -7.28 5.91
C LEU A 47 15.90 -7.22 5.42
N GLY A 48 16.48 -6.03 5.39
CA GLY A 48 17.88 -5.88 5.10
C GLY A 48 18.69 -6.61 6.15
N SER A 49 19.66 -7.41 5.73
CA SER A 49 20.71 -7.87 6.64
C SER A 49 21.56 -6.65 6.98
N SER A 50 21.24 -5.99 8.09
CA SER A 50 22.16 -5.04 8.69
C SER A 50 23.38 -5.84 9.12
N GLY A 51 24.43 -5.82 8.31
CA GLY A 51 25.73 -6.39 8.68
C GLY A 51 26.17 -5.74 9.98
N SER A 52 26.43 -6.56 11.00
CA SER A 52 27.05 -6.14 12.27
C SER A 52 28.46 -5.63 12.05
#